data_AF-A0A2G4JJ44-F1
#
_entry.id   AF-A0A2G4JJ44-F1
#
_cell.length_a   1.000
_cell.length_b   1.000
_cell.length_c   1.000
_cell.angle_alpha   90.00
_cell.angle_beta   90.00
_cell.angle_gamma   90.00
#
_symmetry.space_group_name_H-M   'P 1'
#
loop_
_entity.id
_entity.type
_entity.pdbx_description
1 polymer ?
#
loop_
_entity_poly.entity_id
_entity_poly.type
_entity_poly.pdbx_seq_one_letter_code
_entity_poly.pdbx_strand_id
1 'polypeptide(L)'
;MDCVFTFFDVVAPDLLVVTNDQREILTKRNVGGAPALVIEILSPDSSARDKRRKRTLYERVGVREYWVVDPDNDCISVYRLEKPGRFRVPPSSLRPAGLLLSGTQPEKSGTCHRRPVPA
;
A
#
# COMPACT_ATOMS: atom_id res chain seq x y z
N MET A 1 -5.11 9.69 10.38
CA MET A 1 -4.33 9.12 11.49
C MET A 1 -2.89 9.12 11.02
N ASP A 2 -1.99 9.76 11.76
CA ASP A 2 -0.59 9.89 11.32
C ASP A 2 0.22 8.66 11.72
N CYS A 3 1.05 8.18 10.80
CA CYS A 3 2.11 7.22 11.06
C CYS A 3 3.43 7.98 11.24
N VAL A 4 4.05 7.82 12.41
CA VAL A 4 5.32 8.47 12.77
C VAL A 4 6.38 7.39 12.88
N PHE A 5 7.25 7.29 11.87
CA PHE A 5 8.31 6.27 11.84
C PHE A 5 9.65 6.81 12.36
N THR A 6 9.96 8.07 12.07
CA THR A 6 11.12 8.81 12.58
C THR A 6 10.74 10.26 12.83
N PHE A 7 11.66 11.09 13.34
CA PHE A 7 11.44 12.53 13.49
C PHE A 7 11.14 13.27 12.17
N PHE A 8 11.49 12.67 11.02
CA PHE A 8 11.32 13.28 9.69
C PHE A 8 10.40 12.48 8.77
N ASP A 9 10.09 11.23 9.12
CA ASP A 9 9.22 10.34 8.35
C ASP A 9 7.82 10.28 9.00
N VAL A 10 7.00 11.29 8.70
CA VAL A 10 5.59 11.34 9.08
C VAL A 10 4.72 11.26 7.83
N VAL A 11 3.76 10.34 7.81
CA VAL A 11 2.82 10.16 6.70
C VAL A 11 1.41 9.89 7.21
N ALA A 12 0.42 10.32 6.45
CA ALA A 12 -0.98 9.99 6.67
C ALA A 12 -1.45 9.09 5.50
N PRO A 13 -1.51 7.75 5.70
CA PRO A 13 -2.09 6.86 4.70
C PRO A 13 -3.62 7.01 4.68
N ASP A 14 -4.24 6.68 3.54
CA ASP A 14 -5.70 6.70 3.41
C ASP A 14 -6.36 5.64 4.30
N LEU A 15 -5.81 4.43 4.29
CA LEU A 15 -6.21 3.35 5.18
C LEU A 15 -4.99 2.61 5.73
N LEU A 16 -5.13 2.13 6.96
CA LEU A 16 -4.15 1.27 7.61
C LEU A 16 -4.85 0.18 8.42
N VAL A 17 -4.17 -0.94 8.61
CA VAL A 17 -4.61 -2.03 9.49
C VAL A 17 -3.50 -2.33 10.48
N VAL A 18 -3.87 -2.31 11.77
CA VAL A 18 -3.03 -2.79 12.86
C VAL A 18 -3.64 -4.08 13.39
N THR A 19 -2.83 -5.13 13.45
CA THR A 19 -3.25 -6.44 13.95
C THR A 19 -3.04 -6.54 15.46
N ASN A 20 -3.63 -7.57 16.09
CA ASN A 20 -3.60 -7.70 17.55
C ASN A 20 -2.17 -7.84 18.13
N ASP A 21 -1.26 -8.42 17.35
CA ASP A 21 0.17 -8.59 17.64
C ASP A 21 1.00 -7.31 17.43
N GLN A 22 0.36 -6.18 17.09
CA GLN A 22 1.01 -4.87 16.90
C GLN A 22 0.40 -3.78 17.78
N ARG A 23 -0.41 -4.13 18.78
CA ARG A 23 -1.17 -3.14 19.58
C ARG A 23 -0.30 -2.04 20.20
N GLU A 24 0.95 -2.34 20.51
CA GLU A 24 1.93 -1.42 21.06
C GLU A 24 2.27 -0.23 20.15
N ILE A 25 2.05 -0.34 18.83
CA ILE A 25 2.30 0.77 17.91
C ILE A 25 1.16 1.81 17.94
N LEU A 26 -0.01 1.47 18.51
CA LEU A 26 -1.14 2.38 18.60
C LEU A 26 -1.01 3.27 19.84
N THR A 27 -0.90 4.57 19.61
CA THR A 27 -0.96 5.57 20.68
C THR A 27 -2.27 6.35 20.61
N LYS A 28 -2.54 7.19 21.62
CA LYS A 28 -3.71 8.08 21.61
C LYS A 28 -3.72 9.07 20.44
N ARG A 29 -2.58 9.33 19.80
CA ARG A 29 -2.41 10.40 18.82
C ARG A 29 -1.95 9.92 17.44
N ASN A 30 -1.27 8.79 17.36
CA ASN A 30 -0.62 8.33 16.13
C ASN A 30 -0.34 6.82 16.16
N VAL A 31 0.19 6.34 15.03
CA VAL A 31 0.77 5.01 14.89
C VAL A 31 2.30 5.16 14.92
N GLY A 32 2.96 4.67 15.95
CA GLY A 32 4.41 4.81 16.20
C GLY A 32 5.28 3.70 15.62
N GLY A 33 4.76 2.94 14.65
CA GLY A 33 5.43 1.78 14.08
C GLY A 33 4.77 1.34 12.77
N ALA A 34 5.34 0.33 12.11
CA ALA A 34 4.85 -0.15 10.82
C ALA A 34 3.53 -0.94 10.98
N PRO A 35 2.41 -0.48 10.36
CA PRO A 35 1.17 -1.26 10.31
C PRO A 35 1.35 -2.58 9.56
N ALA A 36 0.46 -3.54 9.80
CA ALA A 36 0.42 -4.78 9.02
C ALA A 36 0.08 -4.50 7.55
N LEU A 37 -0.88 -3.61 7.29
CA LEU A 37 -1.30 -3.23 5.94
C LEU A 37 -1.43 -1.71 5.85
N VAL A 38 -0.92 -1.15 4.75
CA VAL A 38 -1.18 0.24 4.34
C VAL A 38 -1.82 0.22 2.96
N ILE A 39 -2.88 1.01 2.77
CA ILE A 39 -3.55 1.18 1.48
C ILE A 39 -3.54 2.67 1.11
N GLU A 40 -3.09 2.96 -0.10
CA GLU A 40 -3.15 4.29 -0.71
C GLU A 40 -4.06 4.26 -1.93
N ILE A 41 -4.94 5.24 -2.04
CA ILE A 41 -5.84 5.44 -3.17
C ILE A 41 -5.23 6.54 -4.03
N LEU A 42 -4.91 6.21 -5.28
CA LEU A 42 -4.34 7.17 -6.21
C LEU A 42 -5.35 8.27 -6.51
N SER A 43 -4.90 9.52 -6.37
CA SER A 43 -5.60 10.69 -6.90
C SER A 43 -4.92 11.19 -8.19
N PRO A 44 -5.64 11.93 -9.05
CA PRO A 44 -5.07 12.56 -10.24
C PRO A 44 -3.86 13.45 -9.95
N ASP A 45 -3.88 14.15 -8.81
CA ASP A 45 -2.84 15.11 -8.41
C ASP A 45 -1.61 14.45 -7.75
N SER A 46 -1.66 13.14 -7.51
CA SER A 46 -0.58 12.40 -6.86
C SER A 46 0.65 12.29 -7.77
N SER A 47 1.72 13.02 -7.47
CA SER A 47 2.96 12.94 -8.25
C SER A 47 3.61 11.55 -8.20
N ALA A 48 4.22 11.12 -9.32
CA ALA A 48 4.98 9.86 -9.36
C ALA A 48 6.14 9.82 -8.35
N ARG A 49 6.67 11.00 -7.97
CA ARG A 49 7.70 11.14 -6.94
C ARG A 49 7.16 10.78 -5.55
N ASP A 50 5.96 11.26 -5.20
CA ASP A 50 5.33 10.95 -3.91
C ASP A 50 5.05 9.45 -3.76
N LYS A 51 4.50 8.83 -4.82
CA LYS A 51 4.24 7.38 -4.87
C LYS A 51 5.51 6.56 -4.63
N ARG A 52 6.62 6.94 -5.29
CA ARG A 52 7.93 6.29 -5.08
C ARG A 52 8.45 6.49 -3.66
N ARG A 53 8.36 7.72 -3.13
CA ARG A 53 8.81 8.06 -1.77
C ARG A 53 8.08 7.23 -0.73
N LYS A 54 6.74 7.21 -0.78
CA LYS A 54 5.89 6.46 0.15
C LYS A 54 6.16 4.96 0.06
N ARG A 55 6.23 4.38 -1.15
CA ARG A 55 6.55 2.96 -1.34
C ARG A 55 7.89 2.59 -0.69
N THR A 56 8.94 3.35 -0.97
CA THR A 56 10.29 3.11 -0.40
C THR A 56 10.30 3.29 1.11
N LEU A 57 9.55 4.25 1.64
CA LEU A 57 9.39 4.41 3.09
C LEU A 57 8.72 3.19 3.71
N TYR A 58 7.56 2.76 3.21
CA TYR A 58 6.82 1.62 3.74
C TYR A 58 7.62 0.30 3.64
N GLU A 59 8.38 0.14 2.56
CA GLU A 59 9.31 -0.98 2.38
C GLU A 59 10.41 -0.97 3.45
N ARG A 60 11.04 0.18 3.67
CA ARG A 60 12.14 0.37 4.63
C ARG A 60 11.69 0.13 6.06
N VAL A 61 10.52 0.61 6.45
CA VAL A 61 10.00 0.49 7.83
C VAL A 61 9.35 -0.87 8.11
N GLY A 62 9.17 -1.70 7.07
CA GLY A 62 8.73 -3.09 7.24
C GLY A 62 7.21 -3.27 7.35
N VAL A 63 6.42 -2.45 6.64
CA VAL A 63 4.98 -2.72 6.46
C VAL A 63 4.82 -4.10 5.80
N ARG A 64 3.93 -4.97 6.28
CA ARG A 64 3.85 -6.36 5.75
C ARG A 64 3.26 -6.38 4.34
N GLU A 65 2.19 -5.63 4.13
CA GLU A 65 1.54 -5.44 2.83
C GLU A 65 1.31 -3.95 2.54
N TYR A 66 1.62 -3.53 1.32
CA TYR A 66 1.34 -2.18 0.83
C TYR A 66 0.51 -2.25 -0.45
N TRP A 67 -0.70 -1.71 -0.41
CA TRP A 67 -1.66 -1.78 -1.51
C TRP A 67 -1.83 -0.40 -2.13
N VAL A 68 -1.80 -0.34 -3.45
CA VAL A 68 -2.06 0.89 -4.22
C VAL A 68 -3.29 0.66 -5.07
N VAL A 69 -4.36 1.40 -4.78
CA VAL A 69 -5.62 1.35 -5.52
C VAL A 69 -5.62 2.47 -6.55
N ASP A 70 -5.82 2.12 -7.81
CA ASP A 70 -5.98 3.03 -8.93
C ASP A 70 -7.45 2.99 -9.39
N PRO A 71 -8.30 3.92 -8.91
CA PRO A 71 -9.72 3.92 -9.22
C PRO A 71 -10.00 4.20 -10.70
N ASP A 72 -9.18 5.02 -11.35
CA ASP A 72 -9.34 5.39 -12.76
C ASP A 72 -9.11 4.17 -13.68
N ASN A 73 -8.14 3.33 -13.31
CA ASN A 73 -7.81 2.14 -14.07
C ASN A 73 -8.51 0.87 -13.56
N ASP A 74 -9.22 0.96 -12.45
CA ASP A 74 -9.90 -0.16 -11.77
C ASP A 74 -8.91 -1.28 -11.41
N CYS A 75 -7.79 -0.87 -10.80
CA CYS A 75 -6.65 -1.74 -10.58
C CYS A 75 -6.07 -1.61 -9.17
N ILE A 76 -5.56 -2.72 -8.64
CA ILE A 76 -4.90 -2.77 -7.34
C ILE A 76 -3.51 -3.39 -7.50
N SER A 77 -2.47 -2.68 -7.03
CA SER A 77 -1.11 -3.23 -6.94
C SER A 77 -0.85 -3.67 -5.51
N VAL A 78 -0.46 -4.94 -5.31
CA VAL A 78 -0.17 -5.50 -3.99
C VAL A 78 1.32 -5.76 -3.84
N TYR A 79 1.98 -5.00 -2.98
CA TYR A 79 3.36 -5.21 -2.57
C TYR A 79 3.37 -5.99 -1.24
N ARG A 80 4.19 -7.03 -1.15
CA ARG A 80 4.35 -7.83 0.07
C ARG A 80 5.80 -7.88 0.48
N LEU A 81 6.07 -7.70 1.78
CA LEU A 81 7.42 -7.80 2.31
C LEU A 81 7.89 -9.26 2.28
N GLU A 82 8.93 -9.55 1.50
CA GLU A 82 9.53 -10.88 1.45
C GLU A 82 10.67 -11.04 2.45
N LYS A 83 11.43 -9.95 2.60
CA LYS A 83 12.60 -9.85 3.47
C LYS A 83 12.62 -8.44 4.04
N PRO A 84 13.25 -8.21 5.20
CA PRO A 84 13.40 -6.86 5.75
C PRO A 84 13.91 -5.88 4.68
N GLY A 85 13.19 -4.78 4.47
CA GLY A 85 13.53 -3.75 3.50
C GLY A 85 13.33 -4.12 2.02
N ARG A 86 12.61 -5.21 1.70
CA ARG A 86 12.36 -5.61 0.31
C ARG A 86 10.94 -6.13 0.08
N PHE A 87 10.18 -5.38 -0.69
CA PHE A 87 8.90 -5.81 -1.25
C PHE A 87 9.11 -6.70 -2.48
N ARG A 88 8.28 -7.74 -2.59
CA ARG A 88 7.99 -8.37 -3.87
C ARG A 88 7.29 -7.35 -4.75
N VAL A 89 7.82 -7.15 -5.95
CA VAL A 89 7.12 -6.41 -6.99
C VAL A 89 5.97 -7.29 -7.49
N PRO A 90 4.71 -6.79 -7.50
CA PRO A 90 3.62 -7.56 -8.06
C PRO A 90 3.90 -7.87 -9.54
N PRO A 91 3.72 -9.11 -10.00
CA PRO A 91 3.93 -9.47 -11.41
C PRO A 91 2.97 -8.70 -12.34
N SER A 92 1.81 -8.28 -11.84
CA SER A 92 0.88 -7.37 -12.50
C SER A 92 -0.04 -6.68 -11.46
N SER A 93 -0.53 -5.48 -11.78
CA SER A 93 -1.64 -4.87 -11.06
C SER A 93 -2.93 -5.60 -11.43
N LEU A 94 -3.73 -5.91 -10.41
CA LEU A 94 -4.91 -6.76 -10.49
C LEU A 94 -6.13 -5.91 -10.81
N ARG A 95 -6.90 -6.31 -11.82
CA ARG A 95 -8.32 -5.94 -11.85
C ARG A 95 -9.07 -6.90 -10.93
N PRO A 96 -9.71 -6.45 -9.85
CA PRO A 96 -10.47 -7.34 -9.00
C PRO A 96 -11.70 -7.82 -9.78
N ALA A 97 -11.69 -9.05 -10.30
CA ALA A 97 -12.91 -9.71 -10.80
C ALA A 97 -13.76 -10.30 -9.65
N GLY A 98 -13.36 -10.06 -8.40
CA GLY A 98 -13.91 -10.64 -7.16
C GLY A 98 -13.15 -10.15 -5.93
N LEU A 99 -13.22 -10.91 -4.83
CA LEU A 99 -12.60 -10.55 -3.55
C LEU A 99 -11.08 -10.71 -3.60
N LEU A 100 -10.36 -9.67 -3.18
CA LEU A 100 -8.91 -9.72 -2.94
C LEU A 100 -8.64 -9.85 -1.44
N LEU A 101 -8.01 -10.96 -1.04
CA LEU A 101 -7.68 -11.24 0.35
C LEU A 101 -6.20 -11.00 0.65
N SER A 102 -5.91 -10.38 1.79
CA SER A 102 -4.56 -10.33 2.36
C SER A 102 -4.01 -11.77 2.54
N GLY A 103 -2.71 -11.95 2.32
CA GLY A 103 -2.05 -13.27 2.37
C GLY A 103 -2.26 -14.18 1.14
N THR A 104 -3.30 -14.00 0.33
CA THR A 104 -3.54 -14.86 -0.86
C THR A 104 -2.79 -14.37 -2.09
N GLN A 105 -2.24 -15.29 -2.90
CA GLN A 105 -1.83 -14.94 -4.26
C GLN A 105 -3.08 -14.89 -5.15
N PRO A 106 -3.26 -13.84 -5.96
CA PRO A 106 -4.33 -13.81 -6.95
C PRO A 106 -4.03 -14.87 -8.02
N GLU A 107 -4.83 -15.93 -8.06
CA GLU A 107 -4.64 -17.05 -8.99
C GLU A 107 -4.96 -16.68 -10.45
N LYS A 108 -5.65 -15.55 -10.68
CA LYS A 108 -6.00 -15.03 -12.01
C LYS A 108 -5.91 -13.51 -12.02
N SER A 109 -4.82 -12.98 -12.58
CA SER A 109 -4.56 -11.54 -12.70
C SER A 109 -4.71 -11.13 -14.17
N GLY A 110 -5.70 -10.31 -14.52
CA GLY A 110 -5.64 -9.57 -15.78
C GLY A 110 -4.60 -8.46 -15.67
N THR A 111 -3.77 -8.25 -16.67
CA THR A 111 -2.84 -7.10 -16.70
C THR A 111 -3.63 -5.80 -16.82
N CYS A 112 -3.40 -4.87 -15.91
CA CYS A 112 -3.96 -3.53 -16.01
C CYS A 112 -3.31 -2.75 -17.16
N HIS A 113 -4.08 -2.47 -18.22
CA HIS A 113 -3.76 -1.43 -19.18
C HIS A 113 -4.58 -0.18 -18.84
N ARG A 114 -4.00 1.01 -19.06
CA ARG A 114 -4.73 2.26 -18.88
C ARG A 114 -6.01 2.21 -19.70
N ARG A 115 -7.15 2.58 -19.11
CA ARG A 115 -8.35 2.82 -19.91
C ARG A 115 -8.04 4.00 -20.84
N PRO A 116 -8.30 3.92 -22.16
CA PRO A 116 -8.20 5.08 -23.02
C PRO A 116 -9.16 6.15 -22.49
N VAL A 117 -8.66 7.38 -22.33
CA VAL A 117 -9.51 8.52 -22.00
C VAL A 117 -10.43 8.74 -23.21
N PRO A 118 -11.77 8.67 -23.07
CA PRO A 118 -12.65 9.03 -24.17
C PRO A 118 -12.40 10.49 -24.56
N ALA A 119 -12.28 10.73 -25.87
CA ALA A 119 -12.06 12.05 -26.46
C ALA A 119 -13.22 13.02 -26.20
#